data_AF-A0A165Q6Q3-F1
#
_entry.id   AF-A0A165Q6Q3-F1
#
_cell.length_a   1.000
_cell.length_b   1.000
_cell.length_c   1.000
_cell.angle_alpha   90.00
_cell.angle_beta   90.00
_cell.angle_gamma   90.00
#
_symmetry.space_group_name_H-M   'P 1'
#
loop_
_entity.id
_entity.type
_entity.pdbx_description
1 polymer ?
#
loop_
_entity_poly.entity_id
_entity_poly.type
_entity_poly.pdbx_seq_one_letter_code
_entity_poly.pdbx_strand_id
1 'polypeptide(L)'
;MPEACARKQLGFQLTEVSVANKDFYTQLHKSNPGYGTSSSYLMDVILPLAQDVKPARILDYGCGKSSLIEELAANLQCTSHRYDPCIAEYNNMPEGRFDLVLNTDVLEHVPEDELDDVLADIQARSDNVIFHIPTLYATALLADGSNAHCTVRSAPWWQEKLSQHFPYVEVLRSTNNDQQFYVTWDASAEARQNLRQVYRQRRRANSVAKRKHILRMLRMKMLKGYVPKHELQNDIAGKRIAVVGNAQSLSNKEYGPEIDGHDIVIRLNRGTIPHTKSHGQKLSWVATSLDIPKSFVYGEQARRVIWTPAERSFSLPYWLARHNDVVYLMKPAELRGYQARTEKKPSTGFRLLGLLEELGGYKHINIYGFDFFASPTNTNHIEPSKARADHDYDREHHEVQKWMARDPRVSLKL
;
A
#
# COMPACT_ATOMS: atom_id res chain seq x y z
N MET A 1 24.25 5.38 -60.96
CA MET A 1 22.83 5.12 -60.66
C MET A 1 22.73 3.79 -59.95
N PRO A 2 21.90 3.69 -58.90
CA PRO A 2 22.37 3.25 -57.60
C PRO A 2 22.07 1.78 -57.28
N GLU A 3 22.90 1.25 -56.40
CA GLU A 3 22.81 -0.05 -55.76
C GLU A 3 21.42 -0.30 -55.17
N ALA A 4 20.85 -1.45 -55.52
CA ALA A 4 19.69 -2.00 -54.85
C ALA A 4 20.07 -2.36 -53.41
N CYS A 5 19.80 -1.44 -52.49
CA CYS A 5 19.86 -1.68 -51.06
C CYS A 5 18.82 -2.74 -50.70
N ALA A 6 19.30 -3.96 -50.46
CA ALA A 6 18.53 -5.03 -49.86
C ALA A 6 17.97 -4.55 -48.52
N ARG A 7 16.67 -4.25 -48.47
CA ARG A 7 15.93 -4.13 -47.22
C ARG A 7 16.00 -5.49 -46.53
N LYS A 8 16.96 -5.65 -45.61
CA LYS A 8 16.88 -6.66 -44.56
C LYS A 8 15.57 -6.43 -43.82
N GLN A 9 14.60 -7.31 -44.05
CA GLN A 9 13.54 -7.57 -43.09
C GLN A 9 14.22 -8.00 -41.79
N LEU A 10 14.41 -7.05 -40.87
CA LEU A 10 14.61 -7.36 -39.47
C LEU A 10 13.27 -7.93 -38.99
N GLY A 11 13.19 -9.26 -38.98
CA GLY A 11 12.13 -9.95 -38.25
C GLY A 11 12.20 -9.50 -36.80
N PHE A 12 11.18 -8.75 -36.37
CA PHE A 12 10.88 -8.56 -34.96
C PHE A 12 10.54 -9.95 -34.40
N GLN A 13 11.54 -10.70 -33.94
CA GLN A 13 11.30 -11.71 -32.92
C GLN A 13 10.91 -10.93 -31.66
N LEU A 14 9.62 -10.87 -31.39
CA LEU A 14 9.09 -10.49 -30.09
C LEU A 14 9.66 -11.49 -29.08
N THR A 15 10.78 -11.14 -28.44
CA THR A 15 11.20 -11.81 -27.22
C THR A 15 10.12 -11.53 -26.20
N GLU A 16 9.41 -12.57 -25.74
CA GLU A 16 8.47 -12.45 -24.63
C GLU A 16 9.19 -11.73 -23.48
N VAL A 17 8.66 -10.58 -23.04
CA VAL A 17 9.19 -9.91 -21.85
C VAL A 17 8.86 -10.80 -20.66
N SER A 18 9.88 -11.46 -20.13
CA SER A 18 9.79 -12.27 -18.92
C SER A 18 10.48 -11.53 -17.79
N VAL A 19 9.77 -11.35 -16.70
CA VAL A 19 10.29 -10.71 -15.47
C VAL A 19 10.87 -11.76 -14.53
N ALA A 20 11.95 -11.45 -13.81
CA ALA A 20 12.68 -12.42 -12.98
C ALA A 20 11.82 -13.06 -11.87
N ASN A 21 10.81 -12.35 -11.38
CA ASN A 21 9.94 -12.77 -10.29
C ASN A 21 8.62 -13.45 -10.75
N LYS A 22 8.43 -13.67 -12.05
CA LYS A 22 7.23 -14.27 -12.67
C LYS A 22 6.73 -15.55 -11.99
N ASP A 23 7.65 -16.43 -11.60
CA ASP A 23 7.31 -17.71 -10.98
C ASP A 23 6.63 -17.54 -9.63
N PHE A 24 7.02 -16.52 -8.84
CA PHE A 24 6.39 -16.22 -7.56
C PHE A 24 4.93 -15.77 -7.74
N TYR A 25 4.64 -14.94 -8.75
CA TYR A 25 3.27 -14.52 -9.04
C TYR A 25 2.43 -15.65 -9.62
N THR A 26 3.03 -16.49 -10.47
CA THR A 26 2.38 -17.72 -10.96
C THR A 26 1.97 -18.61 -9.79
N GLN A 27 2.83 -18.77 -8.78
CA GLN A 27 2.50 -19.49 -7.56
C GLN A 27 1.43 -18.78 -6.73
N LEU A 28 1.48 -17.45 -6.60
CA LEU A 28 0.51 -16.65 -5.86
C LEU A 28 -0.90 -16.73 -6.47
N HIS A 29 -1.03 -16.67 -7.80
CA HIS A 29 -2.31 -16.88 -8.46
C HIS A 29 -2.89 -18.28 -8.20
N LYS A 30 -2.04 -19.31 -8.09
CA LYS A 30 -2.47 -20.67 -7.77
C LYS A 30 -2.87 -20.83 -6.30
N SER A 31 -2.12 -20.24 -5.38
CA SER A 31 -2.32 -20.41 -3.93
C SER A 31 -3.41 -19.50 -3.35
N ASN A 32 -3.70 -18.36 -3.99
CA ASN A 32 -4.69 -17.40 -3.54
C ASN A 32 -5.77 -17.16 -4.62
N PRO A 33 -6.97 -17.77 -4.48
CA PRO A 33 -8.06 -17.57 -5.42
C PRO A 33 -8.48 -16.11 -5.58
N GLY A 34 -8.38 -15.30 -4.53
CA GLY A 34 -8.75 -13.87 -4.55
C GLY A 34 -7.68 -12.92 -5.08
N TYR A 35 -6.47 -13.41 -5.38
CA TYR A 35 -5.43 -12.57 -5.98
C TYR A 35 -5.70 -12.35 -7.48
N GLY A 36 -5.63 -11.09 -7.92
CA GLY A 36 -5.88 -10.65 -9.30
C GLY A 36 -7.36 -10.41 -9.65
N THR A 37 -8.28 -10.28 -8.68
CA THR A 37 -9.73 -10.16 -8.95
C THR A 37 -10.31 -8.77 -8.67
N SER A 38 -9.50 -7.79 -8.25
CA SER A 38 -10.02 -6.56 -7.63
C SER A 38 -10.29 -5.40 -8.60
N SER A 39 -9.79 -5.41 -9.83
CA SER A 39 -9.73 -4.20 -10.67
C SER A 39 -11.10 -3.62 -11.08
N SER A 40 -12.21 -4.34 -10.90
CA SER A 40 -13.56 -3.85 -11.26
C SER A 40 -13.97 -2.54 -10.55
N TYR A 41 -13.40 -2.20 -9.39
CA TYR A 41 -13.69 -0.91 -8.74
C TYR A 41 -13.13 0.31 -9.51
N LEU A 42 -12.26 0.08 -10.48
CA LEU A 42 -11.64 1.12 -11.32
C LEU A 42 -12.56 1.53 -12.50
N MET A 43 -13.62 0.76 -12.78
CA MET A 43 -14.49 0.93 -13.95
C MET A 43 -15.03 2.36 -14.14
N ASP A 44 -15.48 3.01 -13.06
CA ASP A 44 -16.03 4.37 -13.12
C ASP A 44 -14.99 5.43 -13.55
N VAL A 45 -13.70 5.18 -13.35
CA VAL A 45 -12.59 6.03 -13.82
C VAL A 45 -12.14 5.62 -15.22
N ILE A 46 -12.04 4.32 -15.49
CA ILE A 46 -11.55 3.79 -16.77
C ILE A 46 -12.54 4.04 -17.91
N LEU A 47 -13.84 3.82 -17.69
CA LEU A 47 -14.87 3.95 -18.73
C LEU A 47 -14.86 5.32 -19.43
N PRO A 48 -14.92 6.48 -18.74
CA PRO A 48 -14.93 7.78 -19.42
C PRO A 48 -13.63 8.08 -20.17
N LEU A 49 -12.50 7.48 -19.77
CA LEU A 49 -11.22 7.59 -20.49
C LEU A 49 -11.23 6.72 -21.74
N ALA A 50 -11.68 5.47 -21.63
CA ALA A 50 -11.75 4.57 -22.77
C ALA A 50 -12.78 5.04 -23.82
N GLN A 51 -13.88 5.66 -23.38
CA GLN A 51 -14.84 6.32 -24.28
C GLN A 51 -14.24 7.47 -25.08
N ASP A 52 -13.21 8.13 -24.54
CA ASP A 52 -12.48 9.20 -25.23
C ASP A 52 -11.73 8.66 -26.45
N VAL A 53 -11.12 7.49 -26.29
CA VAL A 53 -10.33 6.80 -27.33
C VAL A 53 -11.22 6.13 -28.38
N LYS A 54 -12.44 5.70 -27.99
CA LYS A 54 -13.39 4.95 -28.85
C LYS A 54 -12.74 3.72 -29.51
N PRO A 55 -12.13 2.81 -28.72
CA PRO A 55 -11.35 1.71 -29.25
C PRO A 55 -12.25 0.67 -29.95
N ALA A 56 -11.77 0.08 -31.04
CA ALA A 56 -12.34 -1.13 -31.63
C ALA A 56 -11.74 -2.40 -31.00
N ARG A 57 -10.48 -2.33 -30.56
CA ARG A 57 -9.75 -3.40 -29.87
C ARG A 57 -9.08 -2.87 -28.61
N ILE A 58 -9.29 -3.57 -27.50
CA ILE A 58 -8.67 -3.26 -26.21
C ILE A 58 -7.89 -4.45 -25.68
N LEU A 59 -6.74 -4.20 -25.06
CA LEU A 59 -5.94 -5.22 -24.37
C LEU A 59 -5.88 -4.91 -22.87
N ASP A 60 -6.08 -5.92 -22.03
CA ASP A 60 -5.72 -5.89 -20.62
C ASP A 60 -4.34 -6.56 -20.45
N TYR A 61 -3.31 -5.75 -20.18
CA TYR A 61 -1.92 -6.19 -20.04
C TYR A 61 -1.61 -6.42 -18.56
N GLY A 62 -1.43 -7.69 -18.19
CA GLY A 62 -1.41 -8.16 -16.80
C GLY A 62 -2.82 -8.32 -16.23
N CYS A 63 -3.72 -8.94 -17.00
CA CYS A 63 -5.16 -8.93 -16.73
C CYS A 63 -5.59 -9.63 -15.42
N GLY A 64 -4.74 -10.47 -14.84
CA GLY A 64 -5.07 -11.29 -13.70
C GLY A 64 -6.33 -12.12 -13.96
N LYS A 65 -7.22 -12.15 -12.98
CA LYS A 65 -8.49 -12.90 -12.97
C LYS A 65 -9.72 -12.00 -12.98
N SER A 66 -9.53 -10.69 -13.18
CA SER A 66 -10.60 -9.68 -13.13
C SER A 66 -11.53 -9.83 -14.34
N SER A 67 -12.80 -9.40 -14.21
CA SER A 67 -13.76 -9.27 -15.32
C SER A 67 -13.80 -7.86 -15.93
N LEU A 68 -12.90 -6.97 -15.50
CA LEU A 68 -12.89 -5.55 -15.86
C LEU A 68 -12.92 -5.33 -17.37
N ILE A 69 -12.08 -6.05 -18.14
CA ILE A 69 -11.93 -5.82 -19.58
C ILE A 69 -13.16 -6.27 -20.38
N GLU A 70 -13.84 -7.34 -19.99
CA GLU A 70 -15.08 -7.80 -20.63
C GLU A 70 -16.21 -6.82 -20.37
N GLU A 71 -16.35 -6.37 -19.12
CA GLU A 71 -17.35 -5.38 -18.75
C GLU A 71 -17.11 -4.06 -19.51
N LEU A 72 -15.84 -3.64 -19.65
CA LEU A 72 -15.48 -2.44 -20.39
C LEU A 72 -15.80 -2.60 -21.88
N ALA A 73 -15.39 -3.71 -22.49
CA ALA A 73 -15.67 -4.00 -23.89
C ALA A 73 -17.16 -4.06 -24.21
N ALA A 74 -17.97 -4.65 -23.33
CA ALA A 74 -19.42 -4.67 -23.47
C ALA A 74 -20.03 -3.25 -23.45
N ASN A 75 -19.52 -2.36 -22.58
CA ASN A 75 -19.97 -0.96 -22.52
C ASN A 75 -19.54 -0.15 -23.76
N LEU A 76 -18.38 -0.45 -24.34
CA LEU A 76 -17.83 0.24 -25.51
C LEU A 76 -18.22 -0.40 -26.85
N GLN A 77 -18.83 -1.59 -26.82
CA GLN A 77 -19.14 -2.39 -28.00
C GLN A 77 -17.89 -2.70 -28.84
N CYS A 78 -16.80 -3.06 -28.18
CA CYS A 78 -15.51 -3.36 -28.81
C CYS A 78 -15.00 -4.77 -28.47
N THR A 79 -13.88 -5.17 -29.06
CA THR A 79 -13.28 -6.50 -28.81
C THR A 79 -12.27 -6.42 -27.66
N SER A 80 -12.46 -7.24 -26.63
CA SER A 80 -11.49 -7.40 -25.53
C SER A 80 -10.45 -8.47 -25.82
N HIS A 81 -9.25 -8.23 -25.33
CA HIS A 81 -8.12 -9.15 -25.34
C HIS A 81 -7.46 -9.17 -23.96
N ARG A 82 -6.92 -10.33 -23.59
CA ARG A 82 -6.24 -10.54 -22.30
C ARG A 82 -4.81 -10.97 -22.56
N TYR A 83 -3.91 -10.47 -21.73
CA TYR A 83 -2.55 -10.98 -21.61
C TYR A 83 -2.14 -10.96 -20.15
N ASP A 84 -1.60 -12.06 -19.66
CA ASP A 84 -0.97 -12.14 -18.34
C ASP A 84 0.11 -13.24 -18.35
N PRO A 85 1.39 -12.89 -18.23
CA PRO A 85 2.47 -13.88 -18.29
C PRO A 85 2.40 -14.92 -17.16
N CYS A 86 1.75 -14.60 -16.03
CA CYS A 86 1.66 -15.45 -14.85
C CYS A 86 0.44 -16.40 -14.86
N ILE A 87 -0.42 -16.31 -15.88
CA ILE A 87 -1.62 -17.15 -16.02
C ILE A 87 -1.55 -17.93 -17.32
N ALA A 88 -1.50 -19.26 -17.24
CA ALA A 88 -1.30 -20.13 -18.40
C ALA A 88 -2.34 -19.96 -19.53
N GLU A 89 -3.57 -19.54 -19.20
CA GLU A 89 -4.62 -19.27 -20.19
C GLU A 89 -4.36 -17.98 -20.99
N TYR A 90 -3.64 -17.01 -20.40
CA TYR A 90 -3.46 -15.66 -20.95
C TYR A 90 -1.98 -15.32 -21.21
N ASN A 91 -1.07 -16.29 -21.10
CA ASN A 91 0.37 -16.04 -21.21
C ASN A 91 0.87 -15.86 -22.65
N ASN A 92 0.00 -16.03 -23.65
CA ASN A 92 0.32 -15.77 -25.04
C ASN A 92 -0.18 -14.37 -25.42
N MET A 93 0.75 -13.50 -25.84
CA MET A 93 0.43 -12.15 -26.29
C MET A 93 -0.45 -12.20 -27.55
N PRO A 94 -1.64 -11.56 -27.58
CA PRO A 94 -2.45 -11.52 -28.77
C PRO A 94 -1.80 -10.68 -29.88
N GLU A 95 -1.99 -11.09 -31.13
CA GLU A 95 -1.35 -10.45 -32.29
C GLU A 95 -1.93 -9.05 -32.60
N GLY A 96 -1.03 -8.19 -33.11
CA GLY A 96 -1.37 -6.86 -33.63
C GLY A 96 -1.24 -5.75 -32.59
N ARG A 97 -1.63 -4.54 -33.01
CA ARG A 97 -1.77 -3.37 -32.13
C ARG A 97 -3.21 -3.25 -31.65
N PHE A 98 -3.38 -2.52 -30.56
CA PHE A 98 -4.66 -2.23 -29.93
C PHE A 98 -4.87 -0.73 -29.92
N ASP A 99 -6.13 -0.30 -29.94
CA ASP A 99 -6.47 1.13 -29.89
C ASP A 99 -6.29 1.67 -28.46
N LEU A 100 -6.39 0.78 -27.46
CA LEU A 100 -6.21 1.07 -26.04
C LEU A 100 -5.63 -0.16 -25.31
N VAL A 101 -4.64 0.09 -24.45
CA VAL A 101 -4.14 -0.89 -23.47
C VAL A 101 -4.53 -0.43 -22.06
N LEU A 102 -5.04 -1.36 -21.25
CA LEU A 102 -5.14 -1.21 -19.81
C LEU A 102 -3.93 -1.89 -19.15
N ASN A 103 -3.36 -1.24 -18.15
CA ASN A 103 -2.34 -1.83 -17.30
C ASN A 103 -2.62 -1.40 -15.86
N THR A 104 -3.28 -2.29 -15.11
CA THR A 104 -3.81 -1.98 -13.77
C THR A 104 -3.25 -2.96 -12.76
N ASP A 105 -2.60 -2.46 -11.71
CA ASP A 105 -1.95 -3.27 -10.66
C ASP A 105 -0.91 -4.27 -11.24
N VAL A 106 0.07 -3.75 -12.00
CA VAL A 106 1.08 -4.56 -12.72
C VAL A 106 2.49 -4.01 -12.53
N LEU A 107 2.75 -2.74 -12.85
CA LEU A 107 4.13 -2.22 -12.92
C LEU A 107 4.82 -2.19 -11.54
N GLU A 108 4.09 -2.10 -10.44
CA GLU A 108 4.62 -2.20 -9.08
C GLU A 108 5.16 -3.61 -8.74
N HIS A 109 4.77 -4.62 -9.53
CA HIS A 109 5.23 -6.00 -9.44
C HIS A 109 6.46 -6.29 -10.33
N VAL A 110 6.87 -5.33 -11.17
CA VAL A 110 8.02 -5.46 -12.07
C VAL A 110 9.26 -4.86 -11.41
N PRO A 111 10.40 -5.57 -11.34
CA PRO A 111 11.67 -5.01 -10.85
C PRO A 111 12.08 -3.73 -11.59
N GLU A 112 12.68 -2.76 -10.89
CA GLU A 112 12.98 -1.44 -11.46
C GLU A 112 13.89 -1.47 -12.70
N ASP A 113 14.80 -2.44 -12.76
CA ASP A 113 15.73 -2.69 -13.86
C ASP A 113 15.09 -3.36 -15.07
N GLU A 114 13.92 -3.97 -14.91
CA GLU A 114 13.14 -4.63 -15.99
C GLU A 114 11.98 -3.76 -16.49
N LEU A 115 11.70 -2.63 -15.84
CA LEU A 115 10.59 -1.75 -16.20
C LEU A 115 10.67 -1.20 -17.62
N ASP A 116 11.88 -0.89 -18.10
CA ASP A 116 12.04 -0.33 -19.45
C ASP A 116 11.63 -1.33 -20.54
N ASP A 117 11.93 -2.61 -20.35
CA ASP A 117 11.56 -3.65 -21.29
C ASP A 117 10.04 -3.88 -21.30
N VAL A 118 9.41 -3.90 -20.13
CA VAL A 118 7.94 -4.03 -20.00
C VAL A 118 7.23 -2.82 -20.60
N LEU A 119 7.71 -1.61 -20.33
CA LEU A 119 7.11 -0.38 -20.87
C LEU A 119 7.28 -0.27 -22.39
N ALA A 120 8.43 -0.68 -22.92
CA ALA A 120 8.67 -0.74 -24.36
C ALA A 120 7.73 -1.75 -25.04
N ASP A 121 7.48 -2.90 -24.42
CA ASP A 121 6.52 -3.89 -24.93
C ASP A 121 5.08 -3.34 -24.92
N ILE A 122 4.66 -2.68 -23.83
CA ILE A 122 3.34 -2.03 -23.75
C ILE A 122 3.21 -0.95 -24.83
N GLN A 123 4.21 -0.09 -25.02
CA GLN A 123 4.24 0.95 -26.06
C GLN A 123 4.17 0.34 -27.47
N ALA A 124 4.82 -0.80 -27.70
CA ALA A 124 4.76 -1.51 -28.97
C ALA A 124 3.35 -2.06 -29.28
N ARG A 125 2.46 -2.16 -28.28
CA ARG A 125 1.06 -2.62 -28.45
C ARG A 125 0.06 -1.48 -28.62
N SER A 126 0.28 -0.31 -28.03
CA SER A 126 -0.61 0.84 -28.17
C SER A 126 0.09 2.16 -27.84
N ASP A 127 -0.33 3.22 -28.51
CA ASP A 127 0.03 4.60 -28.16
C ASP A 127 -0.85 5.16 -27.04
N ASN A 128 -2.06 4.61 -26.87
CA ASN A 128 -3.01 4.97 -25.82
C ASN A 128 -3.02 3.90 -24.73
N VAL A 129 -2.60 4.27 -23.53
CA VAL A 129 -2.51 3.39 -22.38
C VAL A 129 -3.12 4.07 -21.16
N ILE A 130 -3.95 3.32 -20.43
CA ILE A 130 -4.41 3.70 -19.09
C ILE A 130 -3.60 2.89 -18.08
N PHE A 131 -2.78 3.57 -17.29
CA PHE A 131 -2.07 2.97 -16.17
C PHE A 131 -2.81 3.23 -14.87
N HIS A 132 -2.87 2.22 -14.01
CA HIS A 132 -3.22 2.36 -12.61
C HIS A 132 -2.14 1.65 -11.79
N ILE A 133 -1.43 2.41 -10.96
CA ILE A 133 -0.24 1.95 -10.27
C ILE A 133 -0.35 2.27 -8.77
N PRO A 134 -0.45 1.25 -7.90
CA PRO A 134 -0.19 1.38 -6.47
C PRO A 134 1.21 1.92 -6.19
N THR A 135 1.30 2.87 -5.27
CA THR A 135 2.57 3.52 -4.92
C THR A 135 3.12 3.03 -3.58
N LEU A 136 2.37 2.20 -2.83
CA LEU A 136 2.76 1.69 -1.52
C LEU A 136 2.89 0.17 -1.55
N TYR A 137 3.60 -0.38 -0.57
CA TYR A 137 3.73 -1.83 -0.39
C TYR A 137 2.38 -2.54 -0.29
N ALA A 138 2.34 -3.75 -0.83
CA ALA A 138 1.19 -4.64 -0.74
C ALA A 138 1.02 -5.20 0.67
N THR A 139 -0.19 -5.70 0.95
CA THR A 139 -0.40 -6.59 2.10
C THR A 139 0.13 -8.01 1.82
N ALA A 140 0.23 -8.40 0.55
CA ALA A 140 0.69 -9.72 0.14
C ALA A 140 2.22 -9.84 0.18
N LEU A 141 2.70 -11.01 0.60
CA LEU A 141 4.09 -11.43 0.52
C LEU A 141 4.22 -12.59 -0.48
N LEU A 142 5.37 -12.65 -1.15
CA LEU A 142 5.74 -13.74 -2.05
C LEU A 142 6.35 -14.91 -1.26
N ALA A 143 6.55 -16.04 -1.93
CA ALA A 143 7.02 -17.27 -1.29
C ALA A 143 8.46 -17.18 -0.73
N ASP A 144 9.30 -16.31 -1.32
CA ASP A 144 10.62 -15.97 -0.81
C ASP A 144 10.60 -14.99 0.38
N GLY A 145 9.41 -14.48 0.71
CA GLY A 145 9.20 -13.52 1.79
C GLY A 145 9.51 -12.07 1.40
N SER A 146 9.68 -11.76 0.12
CA SER A 146 9.64 -10.38 -0.38
C SER A 146 8.21 -9.86 -0.41
N ASN A 147 8.04 -8.53 -0.44
CA ASN A 147 6.71 -7.94 -0.66
C ASN A 147 6.27 -8.14 -2.11
N ALA A 148 4.98 -8.37 -2.34
CA ALA A 148 4.46 -8.50 -3.69
C ALA A 148 4.64 -7.22 -4.53
N HIS A 149 4.76 -6.03 -3.93
CA HIS A 149 5.16 -4.83 -4.66
C HIS A 149 6.67 -4.67 -4.49
N CYS A 150 7.45 -5.04 -5.52
CA CYS A 150 8.91 -4.88 -5.50
C CYS A 150 9.33 -3.45 -5.89
N THR A 151 8.54 -2.76 -6.71
CA THR A 151 8.79 -1.37 -7.09
C THR A 151 7.81 -0.44 -6.40
N VAL A 152 8.28 0.21 -5.34
CA VAL A 152 7.49 1.13 -4.51
C VAL A 152 8.03 2.54 -4.68
N ARG A 153 7.38 3.32 -5.56
CA ARG A 153 7.80 4.66 -5.96
C ARG A 153 6.65 5.65 -5.94
N SER A 154 6.98 6.93 -5.80
CA SER A 154 6.01 8.02 -5.68
C SER A 154 5.34 8.31 -7.03
N ALA A 155 4.18 8.97 -6.99
CA ALA A 155 3.47 9.33 -8.22
C ALA A 155 4.30 10.21 -9.19
N PRO A 156 5.10 11.21 -8.73
CA PRO A 156 6.01 11.95 -9.61
C PRO A 156 7.08 11.08 -10.26
N TRP A 157 7.65 10.11 -9.53
CA TRP A 157 8.65 9.20 -10.09
C TRP A 157 8.05 8.34 -11.21
N TRP A 158 6.84 7.81 -11.01
CA TRP A 158 6.14 7.05 -12.05
C TRP A 158 5.81 7.91 -13.27
N GLN A 159 5.41 9.17 -13.07
CA GLN A 159 5.19 10.09 -14.19
C GLN A 159 6.46 10.26 -15.02
N GLU A 160 7.60 10.50 -14.36
CA GLU A 160 8.91 10.62 -15.02
C GLU A 160 9.28 9.33 -15.77
N LYS A 161 9.16 8.17 -15.12
CA LYS A 161 9.45 6.86 -15.74
C LYS A 161 8.59 6.60 -16.97
N LEU A 162 7.29 6.83 -16.89
CA LEU A 162 6.38 6.67 -18.03
C LEU A 162 6.70 7.67 -19.17
N SER A 163 7.14 8.88 -18.83
CA SER A 163 7.46 9.93 -19.83
C SER A 163 8.73 9.64 -20.63
N GLN A 164 9.54 8.68 -20.20
CA GLN A 164 10.69 8.18 -20.98
C GLN A 164 10.26 7.30 -22.15
N HIS A 165 9.05 6.71 -22.08
CA HIS A 165 8.51 5.81 -23.08
C HIS A 165 7.38 6.44 -23.89
N PHE A 166 6.52 7.23 -23.25
CA PHE A 166 5.37 7.85 -23.92
C PHE A 166 5.62 9.35 -24.13
N PRO A 167 5.35 9.89 -25.35
CA PRO A 167 5.57 11.30 -25.65
C PRO A 167 4.64 12.23 -24.85
N TYR A 168 3.54 11.69 -24.33
CA TYR A 168 2.60 12.39 -23.47
C TYR A 168 2.23 11.48 -22.28
N VAL A 169 2.21 12.06 -21.07
CA VAL A 169 1.73 11.40 -19.86
C VAL A 169 0.98 12.42 -18.99
N GLU A 170 -0.32 12.24 -18.82
CA GLU A 170 -1.14 13.01 -17.89
C GLU A 170 -1.40 12.20 -16.60
N VAL A 171 -1.09 12.82 -15.47
CA VAL A 171 -1.41 12.27 -14.14
C VAL A 171 -2.82 12.69 -13.75
N LEU A 172 -3.70 11.73 -13.52
CA LEU A 172 -5.08 12.01 -13.11
C LEU A 172 -5.18 12.30 -11.61
N ARG A 173 -6.33 12.73 -11.10
CA ARG A 173 -6.47 12.94 -9.65
C ARG A 173 -6.87 11.64 -8.96
N SER A 174 -6.07 11.19 -8.00
CA SER A 174 -6.50 10.12 -7.10
C SER A 174 -7.22 10.67 -5.85
N THR A 175 -7.98 9.80 -5.18
CA THR A 175 -8.65 10.14 -3.91
C THR A 175 -7.72 10.02 -2.70
N ASN A 176 -6.62 9.28 -2.84
CA ASN A 176 -5.54 9.14 -1.87
C ASN A 176 -4.20 9.12 -2.61
N ASN A 177 -3.08 9.16 -1.88
CA ASN A 177 -1.75 9.16 -2.48
C ASN A 177 -1.16 7.73 -2.61
N ASP A 178 -1.99 6.71 -2.41
CA ASP A 178 -1.56 5.30 -2.31
C ASP A 178 -1.55 4.60 -3.66
N GLN A 179 -2.17 5.21 -4.67
CA GLN A 179 -2.33 4.72 -6.02
C GLN A 179 -2.56 5.90 -6.95
N GLN A 180 -2.15 5.75 -8.22
CA GLN A 180 -2.24 6.82 -9.18
C GLN A 180 -2.65 6.29 -10.56
N PHE A 181 -3.50 7.05 -11.23
CA PHE A 181 -3.85 6.82 -12.64
C PHE A 181 -3.03 7.74 -13.56
N TYR A 182 -2.66 7.20 -14.71
CA TYR A 182 -1.97 7.91 -15.79
C TYR A 182 -2.62 7.57 -17.14
N VAL A 183 -2.59 8.51 -18.07
CA VAL A 183 -2.99 8.31 -19.47
C VAL A 183 -1.93 8.86 -20.41
N THR A 184 -1.77 8.25 -21.58
CA THR A 184 -0.70 8.57 -22.53
C THR A 184 -1.15 9.44 -23.72
N TRP A 185 -2.34 10.02 -23.65
CA TRP A 185 -2.89 10.96 -24.65
C TRP A 185 -3.50 12.18 -23.98
N ASP A 186 -3.65 13.27 -24.73
CA ASP A 186 -4.33 14.48 -24.28
C ASP A 186 -5.85 14.24 -24.23
N ALA A 187 -6.36 13.85 -23.06
CA ALA A 187 -7.77 13.48 -22.89
C ALA A 187 -8.71 14.64 -23.25
N SER A 188 -9.81 14.38 -23.96
CA SER A 188 -10.71 15.48 -24.38
C SER A 188 -11.32 16.25 -23.20
N ALA A 189 -11.78 17.47 -23.48
CA ALA A 189 -12.51 18.28 -22.49
C ALA A 189 -13.74 17.54 -21.93
N GLU A 190 -14.41 16.74 -22.76
CA GLU A 190 -15.56 15.91 -22.38
C GLU A 190 -15.15 14.80 -21.42
N ALA A 191 -14.10 14.03 -21.74
CA ALA A 191 -13.58 12.98 -20.86
C ALA A 191 -13.14 13.54 -19.49
N ARG A 192 -12.44 14.69 -19.50
CA ARG A 192 -12.06 15.41 -18.28
C ARG A 192 -13.28 15.88 -17.48
N GLN A 193 -14.35 16.30 -18.12
CA GLN A 193 -15.60 16.68 -17.46
C GLN A 193 -16.28 15.46 -16.83
N ASN A 194 -16.37 14.34 -17.55
CA ASN A 194 -16.95 13.09 -17.06
C ASN A 194 -16.17 12.56 -15.85
N LEU A 195 -14.84 12.56 -15.91
CA LEU A 195 -13.98 12.23 -14.77
C LEU A 195 -14.22 13.14 -13.56
N ARG A 196 -14.35 14.46 -13.76
CA ARG A 196 -14.68 15.39 -12.67
C ARG A 196 -16.03 15.04 -12.02
N GLN A 197 -17.00 14.58 -12.78
CA GLN A 197 -18.29 14.13 -12.25
C GLN A 197 -18.12 12.85 -11.41
N VAL A 198 -17.36 11.86 -11.89
CA VAL A 198 -17.03 10.65 -11.14
C VAL A 198 -16.35 10.99 -9.82
N TYR A 199 -15.33 11.86 -9.82
CA TYR A 199 -14.67 12.29 -8.58
C TYR A 199 -15.60 13.05 -7.63
N ARG A 200 -16.54 13.85 -8.15
CA ARG A 200 -17.58 14.51 -7.33
C ARG A 200 -18.53 13.49 -6.72
N GLN A 201 -18.95 12.48 -7.47
CA GLN A 201 -19.81 11.39 -6.98
C GLN A 201 -19.10 10.58 -5.89
N ARG A 202 -17.85 10.14 -6.12
CA ARG A 202 -17.01 9.47 -5.10
C ARG A 202 -16.90 10.32 -3.84
N ARG A 203 -16.63 11.63 -3.96
CA ARG A 203 -16.54 12.55 -2.81
C ARG A 203 -17.86 12.68 -2.06
N ARG A 204 -18.99 12.77 -2.77
CA ARG A 204 -20.32 12.81 -2.16
C ARG A 204 -20.64 11.50 -1.43
N ALA A 205 -20.40 10.36 -2.06
CA ALA A 205 -20.57 9.03 -1.47
C ALA A 205 -19.73 8.87 -0.20
N ASN A 206 -18.44 9.25 -0.25
CA ASN A 206 -17.55 9.25 0.91
C ASN A 206 -18.04 10.18 2.03
N SER A 207 -18.56 11.36 1.67
CA SER A 207 -19.12 12.31 2.64
C SER A 207 -20.38 11.76 3.34
N VAL A 208 -21.27 11.11 2.57
CA VAL A 208 -22.47 10.45 3.10
C VAL A 208 -22.07 9.25 3.98
N ALA A 209 -21.12 8.44 3.54
CA ALA A 209 -20.58 7.33 4.31
C ALA A 209 -19.98 7.82 5.64
N LYS A 210 -19.23 8.92 5.64
CA LYS A 210 -18.68 9.55 6.85
C LYS A 210 -19.79 10.04 7.81
N ARG A 211 -20.85 10.68 7.30
CA ARG A 211 -22.00 11.10 8.14
C ARG A 211 -22.73 9.89 8.74
N LYS A 212 -23.02 8.86 7.93
CA LYS A 212 -23.60 7.59 8.40
C LYS A 212 -22.70 6.92 9.44
N HIS A 213 -21.39 6.97 9.24
CA HIS A 213 -20.40 6.45 10.18
C HIS A 213 -20.46 7.19 11.52
N ILE A 214 -20.47 8.52 11.54
CA ILE A 214 -20.60 9.31 12.78
C ILE A 214 -21.88 8.95 13.54
N LEU A 215 -23.02 8.88 12.85
CA LEU A 215 -24.30 8.47 13.45
C LEU A 215 -24.24 7.06 14.04
N ARG A 216 -23.62 6.11 13.33
CA ARG A 216 -23.40 4.75 13.81
C ARG A 216 -22.48 4.71 15.04
N MET A 217 -21.42 5.51 15.05
CA MET A 217 -20.50 5.61 16.18
C MET A 217 -21.15 6.19 17.44
N LEU A 218 -21.98 7.23 17.30
CA LEU A 218 -22.74 7.81 18.41
C LEU A 218 -23.67 6.76 19.05
N ARG A 219 -24.33 5.92 18.24
CA ARG A 219 -25.14 4.80 18.76
C ARG A 219 -24.31 3.74 19.46
N MET A 220 -23.12 3.40 18.96
CA MET A 220 -22.27 2.37 19.58
C MET A 220 -21.58 2.82 20.88
N LYS A 221 -21.24 4.11 21.01
CA LYS A 221 -20.64 4.66 22.24
C LYS A 221 -21.49 4.44 23.49
N MET A 222 -22.80 4.22 23.35
CA MET A 222 -23.71 3.99 24.46
C MET A 222 -23.78 2.52 24.93
N LEU A 223 -23.14 1.58 24.22
CA LEU A 223 -23.46 0.15 24.35
C LEU A 223 -22.26 -0.80 24.53
N LYS A 224 -21.00 -0.34 24.44
CA LYS A 224 -19.84 -1.26 24.45
C LYS A 224 -18.61 -0.72 25.17
N GLY A 225 -17.99 -1.57 26.01
CA GLY A 225 -16.63 -1.39 26.51
C GLY A 225 -15.60 -1.93 25.50
N TYR A 226 -14.52 -1.17 25.28
CA TYR A 226 -13.33 -1.58 24.54
C TYR A 226 -12.33 -2.24 25.50
N VAL A 227 -11.30 -2.92 24.97
CA VAL A 227 -10.24 -3.56 25.77
C VAL A 227 -9.71 -2.56 26.81
N PRO A 228 -9.74 -2.89 28.11
CA PRO A 228 -9.21 -2.01 29.16
C PRO A 228 -7.69 -2.12 29.27
N LYS A 229 -7.06 -1.07 29.82
CA LYS A 229 -5.59 -0.98 29.92
C LYS A 229 -4.96 -2.14 30.73
N HIS A 230 -5.64 -2.64 31.75
CA HIS A 230 -5.14 -3.75 32.57
C HIS A 230 -5.09 -5.08 31.78
N GLU A 231 -5.97 -5.30 30.81
CA GLU A 231 -5.88 -6.48 29.93
C GLU A 231 -4.63 -6.41 29.05
N LEU A 232 -4.31 -5.22 28.51
CA LEU A 232 -3.03 -5.04 27.80
C LEU A 232 -1.83 -5.31 28.70
N GLN A 233 -1.89 -4.91 29.98
CA GLN A 233 -0.84 -5.17 30.95
C GLN A 233 -0.67 -6.68 31.21
N ASN A 234 -1.79 -7.40 31.37
CA ASN A 234 -1.79 -8.85 31.54
C ASN A 234 -1.22 -9.58 30.33
N ASP A 235 -1.59 -9.14 29.11
CA ASP A 235 -1.11 -9.75 27.87
C ASP A 235 0.42 -9.67 27.72
N ILE A 236 1.04 -8.56 28.15
CA ILE A 236 2.48 -8.34 28.01
C ILE A 236 3.31 -8.81 29.21
N ALA A 237 2.67 -9.16 30.32
CA ALA A 237 3.34 -9.54 31.56
C ALA A 237 4.34 -10.70 31.34
N GLY A 238 5.61 -10.47 31.69
CA GLY A 238 6.69 -11.45 31.54
C GLY A 238 7.05 -11.81 30.09
N LYS A 239 6.52 -11.10 29.09
CA LYS A 239 6.77 -11.37 27.66
C LYS A 239 7.93 -10.56 27.11
N ARG A 240 8.61 -11.13 26.12
CA ARG A 240 9.56 -10.43 25.23
C ARG A 240 8.78 -9.83 24.08
N ILE A 241 8.98 -8.54 23.84
CA ILE A 241 8.20 -7.75 22.88
C ILE A 241 9.15 -7.18 21.82
N ALA A 242 8.82 -7.37 20.55
CA ALA A 242 9.40 -6.59 19.47
C ALA A 242 8.42 -5.48 19.07
N VAL A 243 8.88 -4.23 19.06
CA VAL A 243 8.16 -3.10 18.49
C VAL A 243 8.82 -2.75 17.16
N VAL A 244 8.10 -2.95 16.06
CA VAL A 244 8.63 -2.78 14.70
C VAL A 244 8.04 -1.52 14.08
N GLY A 245 8.90 -0.51 13.95
CA GLY A 245 8.62 0.75 13.27
C GLY A 245 8.72 0.62 11.75
N ASN A 246 8.44 1.73 11.06
CA ASN A 246 8.32 1.77 9.60
C ASN A 246 9.48 2.53 8.94
N ALA A 247 10.63 2.70 9.58
CA ALA A 247 11.79 3.35 8.96
C ALA A 247 12.36 2.48 7.82
N GLN A 248 12.68 3.08 6.68
CA GLN A 248 13.27 2.38 5.54
C GLN A 248 14.65 1.81 5.85
N SER A 249 15.38 2.42 6.78
CA SER A 249 16.68 1.93 7.27
C SER A 249 16.63 0.49 7.78
N LEU A 250 15.47 0.00 8.24
CA LEU A 250 15.29 -1.39 8.67
C LEU A 250 15.45 -2.39 7.51
N SER A 251 15.17 -2.00 6.27
CA SER A 251 15.32 -2.87 5.09
C SER A 251 16.76 -3.33 4.87
N ASN A 252 17.75 -2.59 5.39
CA ASN A 252 19.18 -2.91 5.30
C ASN A 252 19.66 -3.86 6.42
N LYS A 253 18.75 -4.46 7.19
CA LYS A 253 19.04 -5.30 8.35
C LYS A 253 18.54 -6.72 8.13
N GLU A 254 18.95 -7.63 9.01
CA GLU A 254 18.52 -9.03 9.00
C GLU A 254 17.87 -9.43 10.33
N TYR A 255 17.12 -8.50 10.93
CA TYR A 255 16.49 -8.72 12.23
C TYR A 255 15.24 -9.61 12.17
N GLY A 256 14.80 -10.06 10.99
CA GLY A 256 13.54 -10.78 10.81
C GLY A 256 13.37 -12.01 11.71
N PRO A 257 14.32 -12.97 11.71
CA PRO A 257 14.28 -14.11 12.62
C PRO A 257 14.30 -13.71 14.10
N GLU A 258 15.05 -12.65 14.46
CA GLU A 258 15.09 -12.12 15.83
C GLU A 258 13.72 -11.55 16.23
N ILE A 259 13.11 -10.73 15.38
CA ILE A 259 11.77 -10.13 15.57
C ILE A 259 10.73 -11.24 15.77
N ASP A 260 10.70 -12.24 14.89
CA ASP A 260 9.71 -13.33 14.96
C ASP A 260 9.90 -14.23 16.18
N GLY A 261 11.12 -14.29 16.72
CA GLY A 261 11.46 -14.99 17.96
C GLY A 261 10.91 -14.35 19.24
N HIS A 262 10.33 -13.15 19.18
CA HIS A 262 9.68 -12.50 20.33
C HIS A 262 8.32 -13.13 20.63
N ASP A 263 7.86 -13.01 21.86
CA ASP A 263 6.57 -13.58 22.27
C ASP A 263 5.41 -12.75 21.66
N ILE A 264 5.58 -11.42 21.63
CA ILE A 264 4.65 -10.44 21.03
C ILE A 264 5.41 -9.58 20.01
N VAL A 265 4.87 -9.44 18.80
CA VAL A 265 5.36 -8.48 17.79
C VAL A 265 4.31 -7.42 17.55
N ILE A 266 4.66 -6.15 17.79
CA ILE A 266 3.79 -4.99 17.61
C ILE A 266 4.25 -4.22 16.38
N ARG A 267 3.37 -4.06 15.39
CA ARG A 267 3.66 -3.31 14.16
C ARG A 267 2.89 -1.98 14.11
N LEU A 268 3.43 -1.01 13.36
CA LEU A 268 2.81 0.31 13.21
C LEU A 268 1.98 0.43 11.92
N ASN A 269 0.84 1.12 12.04
CA ASN A 269 -0.04 1.47 10.93
C ASN A 269 -0.48 0.24 10.11
N ARG A 270 -0.05 0.16 8.85
CA ARG A 270 -0.33 -0.97 7.94
C ARG A 270 0.62 -2.15 8.12
N GLY A 271 1.52 -2.11 9.10
CA GLY A 271 2.44 -3.21 9.41
C GLY A 271 3.28 -3.65 8.22
N THR A 272 3.75 -2.69 7.42
CA THR A 272 4.45 -2.94 6.16
C THR A 272 5.66 -3.86 6.34
N ILE A 273 5.79 -4.84 5.44
CA ILE A 273 6.92 -5.78 5.39
C ILE A 273 7.48 -5.72 3.96
N PRO A 274 8.56 -4.94 3.74
CA PRO A 274 9.31 -4.97 2.48
C PRO A 274 9.93 -6.34 2.22
N HIS A 275 10.52 -6.94 3.25
CA HIS A 275 11.07 -8.29 3.20
C HIS A 275 11.10 -8.90 4.61
N THR A 276 10.82 -10.20 4.68
CA THR A 276 10.71 -10.93 5.95
C THR A 276 12.06 -11.16 6.63
N LYS A 277 13.13 -11.33 5.86
CA LYS A 277 14.53 -11.25 6.33
C LYS A 277 14.82 -10.06 7.25
N SER A 278 14.31 -8.87 6.93
CA SER A 278 14.56 -7.65 7.72
C SER A 278 13.48 -7.40 8.78
N HIS A 279 12.22 -7.68 8.46
CA HIS A 279 11.06 -7.24 9.26
C HIS A 279 10.35 -8.36 10.01
N GLY A 280 10.66 -9.63 9.74
CA GLY A 280 9.90 -10.79 10.20
C GLY A 280 8.50 -10.84 9.57
N GLN A 281 7.74 -11.88 9.87
CA GLN A 281 6.33 -12.05 9.44
C GLN A 281 5.35 -11.94 10.60
N LYS A 282 5.80 -12.18 11.83
CA LYS A 282 4.92 -12.27 12.98
C LYS A 282 4.22 -10.93 13.20
N LEU A 283 2.92 -11.02 13.40
CA LEU A 283 2.07 -9.95 13.89
C LEU A 283 1.39 -10.50 15.13
N SER A 284 1.36 -9.71 16.20
CA SER A 284 0.59 -10.00 17.40
C SER A 284 -0.31 -8.83 17.71
N TRP A 285 0.22 -7.62 17.70
CA TRP A 285 -0.53 -6.39 17.91
C TRP A 285 -0.26 -5.40 16.78
N VAL A 286 -1.22 -4.53 16.49
CA VAL A 286 -1.02 -3.40 15.58
C VAL A 286 -1.38 -2.09 16.27
N ALA A 287 -0.50 -1.10 16.22
CA ALA A 287 -0.76 0.26 16.69
C ALA A 287 -0.94 1.19 15.49
N THR A 288 -2.11 1.82 15.37
CA THR A 288 -2.45 2.55 14.15
C THR A 288 -3.31 3.79 14.41
N SER A 289 -3.12 4.78 13.56
CA SER A 289 -4.03 5.92 13.37
C SER A 289 -4.72 5.92 12.00
N LEU A 290 -4.41 4.91 11.18
CA LEU A 290 -4.89 4.71 9.82
C LEU A 290 -5.86 3.53 9.76
N ASP A 291 -6.67 3.47 8.70
CA ASP A 291 -7.41 2.25 8.38
C ASP A 291 -6.42 1.12 8.06
N ILE A 292 -6.75 -0.09 8.49
CA ILE A 292 -5.93 -1.29 8.35
C ILE A 292 -6.69 -2.36 7.58
N PRO A 293 -6.00 -3.30 6.92
CA PRO A 293 -6.67 -4.43 6.30
C PRO A 293 -7.49 -5.21 7.31
N LYS A 294 -8.72 -5.59 6.92
CA LYS A 294 -9.59 -6.47 7.72
C LYS A 294 -8.91 -7.80 8.07
N SER A 295 -8.02 -8.29 7.21
CA SER A 295 -7.23 -9.51 7.41
C SER A 295 -6.37 -9.47 8.68
N PHE A 296 -5.97 -8.30 9.17
CA PHE A 296 -5.24 -8.20 10.43
C PHE A 296 -6.06 -8.71 11.61
N VAL A 297 -7.39 -8.51 11.57
CA VAL A 297 -8.33 -8.95 12.60
C VAL A 297 -8.88 -10.35 12.29
N TYR A 298 -9.35 -10.60 11.06
CA TYR A 298 -9.99 -11.88 10.73
C TYR A 298 -9.03 -13.02 10.41
N GLY A 299 -7.75 -12.74 10.13
CA GLY A 299 -6.74 -13.75 9.88
C GLY A 299 -6.12 -14.34 11.15
N GLU A 300 -6.69 -14.05 12.33
CA GLU A 300 -6.19 -14.44 13.67
C GLU A 300 -4.75 -13.98 14.00
N GLN A 301 -4.15 -13.11 13.18
CA GLN A 301 -2.79 -12.62 13.38
C GLN A 301 -2.71 -11.57 14.49
N ALA A 302 -3.64 -10.61 14.56
CA ALA A 302 -3.62 -9.57 15.58
C ALA A 302 -4.55 -9.87 16.77
N ARG A 303 -3.98 -10.09 17.95
CA ARG A 303 -4.68 -10.20 19.24
C ARG A 303 -5.19 -8.86 19.76
N ARG A 304 -4.50 -7.76 19.41
CA ARG A 304 -4.88 -6.40 19.82
C ARG A 304 -4.69 -5.39 18.70
N VAL A 305 -5.59 -4.41 18.67
CA VAL A 305 -5.47 -3.21 17.85
C VAL A 305 -5.42 -2.00 18.78
N ILE A 306 -4.29 -1.33 18.84
CA ILE A 306 -4.09 -0.10 19.62
C ILE A 306 -4.43 1.08 18.73
N TRP A 307 -5.62 1.66 18.92
CA TRP A 307 -6.03 2.84 18.16
C TRP A 307 -5.43 4.10 18.79
N THR A 308 -4.56 4.76 18.05
CA THR A 308 -3.89 6.01 18.46
C THR A 308 -4.45 7.19 17.64
N PRO A 309 -5.54 7.84 18.04
CA PRO A 309 -6.21 8.81 17.17
C PRO A 309 -5.28 9.99 16.84
N ALA A 310 -5.06 10.24 15.54
CA ALA A 310 -4.20 11.32 15.07
C ALA A 310 -4.74 12.71 15.43
N GLU A 311 -6.07 12.86 15.50
CA GLU A 311 -6.74 14.12 15.78
C GLU A 311 -7.70 13.99 16.97
N ARG A 312 -8.22 15.12 17.44
CA ARG A 312 -9.24 15.15 18.50
C ARG A 312 -10.58 14.56 18.04
N SER A 313 -10.82 14.49 16.74
CA SER A 313 -12.05 13.91 16.18
C SER A 313 -11.99 12.37 16.23
N PHE A 314 -13.11 11.74 16.58
CA PHE A 314 -13.18 10.28 16.62
C PHE A 314 -13.10 9.71 15.20
N SER A 315 -12.06 8.94 14.91
CA SER A 315 -11.71 8.48 13.56
C SER A 315 -11.64 6.95 13.39
N LEU A 316 -12.05 6.17 14.40
CA LEU A 316 -11.99 4.71 14.34
C LEU A 316 -12.86 4.16 13.20
N PRO A 317 -12.32 3.33 12.29
CA PRO A 317 -13.09 2.72 11.21
C PRO A 317 -14.34 1.99 11.72
N TYR A 318 -15.47 2.16 11.04
CA TYR A 318 -16.75 1.56 11.48
C TYR A 318 -16.65 0.05 11.69
N TRP A 319 -15.97 -0.64 10.79
CA TRP A 319 -15.84 -2.09 10.84
C TRP A 319 -15.02 -2.52 12.06
N LEU A 320 -13.97 -1.77 12.41
CA LEU A 320 -13.12 -2.01 13.56
C LEU A 320 -13.82 -1.68 14.88
N ALA A 321 -14.66 -0.64 14.90
CA ALA A 321 -15.47 -0.27 16.05
C ALA A 321 -16.45 -1.36 16.53
N ARG A 322 -16.70 -2.39 15.71
CA ARG A 322 -17.54 -3.54 16.08
C ARG A 322 -16.78 -4.62 16.85
N HIS A 323 -15.44 -4.60 16.82
CA HIS A 323 -14.52 -5.57 17.41
C HIS A 323 -13.93 -5.03 18.73
N ASN A 324 -14.81 -4.84 19.70
CA ASN A 324 -14.47 -4.19 20.97
C ASN A 324 -13.63 -5.06 21.92
N ASP A 325 -13.55 -6.35 21.65
CA ASP A 325 -12.77 -7.39 22.32
C ASP A 325 -11.28 -7.42 21.94
N VAL A 326 -10.90 -6.77 20.83
CA VAL A 326 -9.50 -6.67 20.38
C VAL A 326 -8.98 -5.23 20.36
N VAL A 327 -9.88 -4.24 20.30
CA VAL A 327 -9.50 -2.83 20.15
C VAL A 327 -9.28 -2.18 21.50
N TYR A 328 -8.09 -1.64 21.73
CA TYR A 328 -7.81 -0.65 22.76
C TYR A 328 -7.92 0.77 22.19
N LEU A 329 -8.74 1.61 22.82
CA LEU A 329 -8.82 3.03 22.47
C LEU A 329 -7.99 3.87 23.44
N MET A 330 -6.92 4.46 22.93
CA MET A 330 -6.08 5.36 23.71
C MET A 330 -6.90 6.56 24.20
N LYS A 331 -6.85 6.80 25.51
CA LYS A 331 -7.70 7.80 26.17
C LYS A 331 -7.14 9.22 25.93
N PRO A 332 -8.00 10.26 25.94
CA PRO A 332 -7.55 11.64 25.82
C PRO A 332 -6.53 12.06 26.88
N ALA A 333 -6.60 11.51 28.09
CA ALA A 333 -5.63 11.78 29.16
C ALA A 333 -4.23 11.23 28.82
N GLU A 334 -4.15 10.01 28.28
CA GLU A 334 -2.89 9.39 27.84
C GLU A 334 -2.27 10.19 26.69
N LEU A 335 -3.08 10.57 25.69
CA LEU A 335 -2.62 11.39 24.57
C LEU A 335 -2.06 12.74 25.03
N ARG A 336 -2.70 13.40 26.01
CA ARG A 336 -2.18 14.63 26.62
C ARG A 336 -0.89 14.37 27.39
N GLY A 337 -0.81 13.26 28.11
CA GLY A 337 0.40 12.85 28.83
C GLY A 337 1.60 12.66 27.90
N TYR A 338 1.41 12.00 26.75
CA TYR A 338 2.48 11.82 25.76
C TYR A 338 2.81 13.14 25.04
N GLN A 339 1.81 13.94 24.69
CA GLN A 339 2.00 15.27 24.11
C GLN A 339 2.80 16.21 25.02
N ALA A 340 2.65 16.10 26.34
CA ALA A 340 3.38 16.95 27.29
C ALA A 340 4.88 16.64 27.35
N ARG A 341 5.33 15.52 26.76
CA ARG A 341 6.76 15.11 26.72
C ARG A 341 7.48 15.65 25.47
N THR A 342 6.73 16.13 24.48
CA THR A 342 7.21 16.62 23.18
C THR A 342 6.70 18.04 22.92
N GLU A 343 7.37 18.80 22.05
CA GLU A 343 6.89 20.15 21.70
C GLU A 343 5.77 20.11 20.64
N LYS A 344 5.91 19.19 19.70
CA LYS A 344 4.94 18.95 18.62
C LYS A 344 4.11 17.70 18.88
N LYS A 345 3.14 17.45 18.00
CA LYS A 345 2.28 16.27 18.07
C LYS A 345 3.12 14.99 18.10
N PRO A 346 2.92 14.07 19.04
CA PRO A 346 3.58 12.77 19.03
C PRO A 346 3.22 11.92 17.81
N SER A 347 4.20 11.21 17.27
CA SER A 347 4.03 10.17 16.27
C SER A 347 3.22 8.97 16.80
N THR A 348 2.66 8.15 15.90
CA THR A 348 2.00 6.88 16.29
C THR A 348 2.97 5.99 17.07
N GLY A 349 4.22 5.91 16.62
CA GLY A 349 5.27 5.12 17.26
C GLY A 349 5.54 5.59 18.69
N PHE A 350 5.74 6.88 18.91
CA PHE A 350 6.03 7.39 20.26
C PHE A 350 4.86 7.20 21.23
N ARG A 351 3.61 7.35 20.77
CA ARG A 351 2.42 7.08 21.60
C ARG A 351 2.35 5.61 22.03
N LEU A 352 2.70 4.68 21.14
CA LEU A 352 2.81 3.27 21.49
C LEU A 352 3.92 3.04 22.52
N LEU A 353 5.11 3.62 22.32
CA LEU A 353 6.22 3.48 23.25
C LEU A 353 5.88 4.04 24.64
N GLY A 354 5.24 5.22 24.70
CA GLY A 354 4.75 5.79 25.96
C GLY A 354 3.69 4.93 26.65
N LEU A 355 2.82 4.26 25.89
CA LEU A 355 1.88 3.29 26.45
C LEU A 355 2.60 2.08 27.05
N LEU A 356 3.57 1.50 26.34
CA LEU A 356 4.33 0.34 26.81
C LEU A 356 5.16 0.67 28.06
N GLU A 357 5.78 1.85 28.11
CA GLU A 357 6.46 2.38 29.29
C GLU A 357 5.53 2.40 30.51
N GLU A 358 4.30 2.91 30.35
CA GLU A 358 3.33 2.99 31.44
C GLU A 358 2.76 1.63 31.86
N LEU A 359 2.61 0.69 30.92
CA LEU A 359 2.12 -0.65 31.23
C LEU A 359 3.13 -1.44 32.08
N GLY A 360 4.43 -1.32 31.78
CA GLY A 360 5.47 -2.07 32.49
C GLY A 360 5.24 -3.60 32.43
N GLY A 361 5.78 -4.34 33.40
CA GLY A 361 5.52 -5.78 33.58
C GLY A 361 6.09 -6.71 32.51
N TYR A 362 6.57 -6.21 31.38
CA TYR A 362 7.26 -6.97 30.34
C TYR A 362 8.61 -7.54 30.81
N LYS A 363 9.06 -8.61 30.15
CA LYS A 363 10.39 -9.19 30.39
C LYS A 363 11.47 -8.40 29.65
N HIS A 364 11.23 -8.08 28.38
CA HIS A 364 12.17 -7.32 27.53
C HIS A 364 11.41 -6.64 26.39
N ILE A 365 11.84 -5.45 25.98
CA ILE A 365 11.36 -4.74 24.78
C ILE A 365 12.56 -4.47 23.87
N ASN A 366 12.47 -4.94 22.63
CA ASN A 366 13.35 -4.55 21.55
C ASN A 366 12.60 -3.68 20.55
N ILE A 367 13.14 -2.50 20.25
CA ILE A 367 12.57 -1.52 19.34
C ILE A 367 13.38 -1.55 18.05
N TYR A 368 12.75 -1.88 16.91
CA TYR A 368 13.38 -2.00 15.59
C TYR A 368 12.78 -0.98 14.62
N GLY A 369 13.58 -0.42 13.71
CA GLY A 369 13.05 0.49 12.69
C GLY A 369 12.52 1.81 13.23
N PHE A 370 13.13 2.31 14.31
CA PHE A 370 12.93 3.64 14.87
C PHE A 370 14.25 4.43 14.75
N ASP A 371 14.42 5.11 13.62
CA ASP A 371 15.52 6.05 13.40
C ASP A 371 15.06 7.51 13.51
N PHE A 372 13.83 7.71 14.03
CA PHE A 372 13.27 9.03 14.30
C PHE A 372 13.20 9.90 13.04
N PHE A 373 12.79 9.32 11.91
CA PHE A 373 12.73 9.99 10.60
C PHE A 373 14.09 10.54 10.15
N ALA A 374 15.16 9.79 10.44
CA ALA A 374 16.44 9.97 9.76
C ALA A 374 16.39 9.39 8.33
N SER A 375 15.61 8.33 8.11
CA SER A 375 15.27 7.82 6.77
C SER A 375 13.78 8.03 6.45
N PRO A 376 13.38 7.91 5.17
CA PRO A 376 11.97 7.89 4.80
C PRO A 376 11.22 6.71 5.43
N THR A 377 9.90 6.73 5.38
CA THR A 377 9.06 5.68 5.97
C THR A 377 8.44 4.76 4.92
N ASN A 378 8.30 3.48 5.24
CA ASN A 378 7.51 2.50 4.49
C ASN A 378 5.98 2.71 4.62
N THR A 379 5.52 3.74 5.35
CA THR A 379 4.09 4.05 5.51
C THR A 379 3.53 4.79 4.30
N ASN A 380 4.29 5.75 3.76
CA ASN A 380 3.92 6.62 2.66
C ASN A 380 5.17 7.36 2.12
N HIS A 381 5.01 8.10 1.03
CA HIS A 381 6.07 8.92 0.43
C HIS A 381 6.21 10.31 1.07
N ILE A 382 6.01 10.45 2.38
CA ILE A 382 6.27 11.74 3.04
C ILE A 382 7.78 12.00 3.11
N GLU A 383 8.19 13.17 2.64
CA GLU A 383 9.58 13.61 2.78
C GLU A 383 9.96 13.77 4.26
N PRO A 384 11.17 13.34 4.67
CA PRO A 384 11.63 13.46 6.06
C PRO A 384 11.54 14.88 6.63
N SER A 385 11.87 15.89 5.80
CA SER A 385 11.79 17.30 6.18
C SER A 385 10.36 17.73 6.52
N LYS A 386 9.37 17.26 5.74
CA LYS A 386 7.95 17.53 5.98
C LYS A 386 7.46 16.81 7.22
N ALA A 387 7.85 15.56 7.43
CA ALA A 387 7.48 14.83 8.64
C ALA A 387 8.03 15.50 9.91
N ARG A 388 9.28 15.99 9.87
CA ARG A 388 9.93 16.76 10.96
C ARG A 388 9.30 18.15 11.18
N ALA A 389 8.57 18.68 10.20
CA ALA A 389 7.76 19.87 10.41
C ALA A 389 6.55 19.58 11.31
N ASP A 390 5.92 18.41 11.15
CA ASP A 390 4.70 18.01 11.89
C ASP A 390 4.97 17.41 13.28
N HIS A 391 6.14 16.79 13.46
CA HIS A 391 6.52 16.01 14.64
C HIS A 391 7.90 16.41 15.17
N ASP A 392 8.13 16.16 16.46
CA ASP A 392 9.39 16.48 17.14
C ASP A 392 10.16 15.19 17.43
N TYR A 393 10.73 14.62 16.38
CA TYR A 393 11.37 13.31 16.45
C TYR A 393 12.67 13.30 17.28
N ASP A 394 13.35 14.43 17.38
CA ASP A 394 14.56 14.55 18.20
C ASP A 394 14.18 14.47 19.69
N ARG A 395 13.06 15.10 20.08
CA ARG A 395 12.54 14.96 21.44
C ARG A 395 11.97 13.57 21.71
N GLU A 396 11.28 12.97 20.74
CA GLU A 396 10.83 11.57 20.85
C GLU A 396 12.01 10.62 21.11
N HIS A 397 13.11 10.80 20.37
CA HIS A 397 14.34 10.03 20.57
C HIS A 397 14.91 10.22 21.97
N HIS A 398 15.02 11.46 22.43
CA HIS A 398 15.52 11.79 23.77
C HIS A 398 14.70 11.14 24.89
N GLU A 399 13.38 11.14 24.77
CA GLU A 399 12.50 10.50 25.75
C GLU A 399 12.63 8.96 25.74
N VAL A 400 12.84 8.34 24.58
CA VAL A 400 13.14 6.91 24.48
C VAL A 400 14.51 6.59 25.10
N GLN A 401 15.53 7.43 24.90
CA GLN A 401 16.83 7.26 25.54
C GLN A 401 16.74 7.35 27.07
N LYS A 402 15.97 8.30 27.60
CA LYS A 402 15.69 8.37 29.04
C LYS A 402 15.02 7.10 29.55
N TRP A 403 14.12 6.51 28.77
CA TRP A 403 13.48 5.24 29.11
C TRP A 403 14.48 4.10 29.22
N MET A 404 15.34 3.95 28.22
CA MET A 404 16.36 2.90 28.22
C MET A 404 17.35 3.07 29.38
N ALA A 405 17.68 4.30 29.75
CA ALA A 405 18.58 4.58 30.87
C ALA A 405 17.98 4.18 32.23
N ARG A 406 16.65 4.31 32.41
CA ARG A 406 15.96 3.92 33.65
C ARG A 406 15.52 2.46 33.68
N ASP A 407 15.37 1.82 32.53
CA ASP A 407 14.91 0.44 32.40
C ASP A 407 15.80 -0.36 31.43
N PRO A 408 16.78 -1.15 31.94
CA PRO A 408 17.73 -1.88 31.10
C PRO A 408 17.09 -3.04 30.31
N ARG A 409 15.80 -3.33 30.54
CA ARG A 409 15.02 -4.32 29.76
C ARG A 409 14.53 -3.74 28.42
N VAL A 410 14.83 -2.48 28.12
CA VAL A 410 14.42 -1.82 26.88
C VAL A 410 15.66 -1.53 26.05
N SER A 411 15.65 -1.97 24.79
CA SER A 411 16.75 -1.70 23.87
C SER A 411 16.26 -1.22 22.51
N LEU A 412 17.00 -0.27 21.94
CA LEU A 412 16.80 0.24 20.59
C LEU A 412 17.80 -0.45 19.65
N LYS A 413 17.28 -1.07 18.59
CA LYS A 413 18.00 -1.81 17.57
C LYS A 413 18.02 -0.97 16.28
N LEU A 414 19.16 -0.33 16.03
CA LEU A 414 19.38 0.54 14.87
C LEU A 414 19.81 -0.23 13.62
#